data_AF-A0A382JKJ1-F1
#
_entry.id   AF-A0A382JKJ1-F1
#
_cell.length_a   1.000
_cell.length_b   1.000
_cell.length_c   1.000
_cell.angle_alpha   90.00
_cell.angle_beta   90.00
_cell.angle_gamma   90.00
#
_symmetry.space_group_name_H-M   'P 1'
#
loop_
_entity.id
_entity.type
_entity.pdbx_description
1 polymer ?
#
loop_
_entity_poly.entity_id
_entity_poly.type
_entity_poly.pdbx_seq_one_letter_code
_entity_poly.pdbx_strand_id
1 'polypeptide(L)' 'MEMYEMENLWTLRGVEYANCNCNYGCPCQFNSPTTHGNCQGVLSGHIEEGHFGNIQLDGLNW' A
#
# COMPACT_ATOMS: atom_id res chain seq x y z
N MET A 1 -24.16 -13.16 0.40
CA MET A 1 -22.72 -12.91 0.63
C MET A 1 -22.19 -14.19 1.21
N GLU A 2 -21.44 -14.95 0.43
CA GLU A 2 -21.08 -16.35 0.74
C GLU A 2 -19.97 -16.40 1.80
N MET A 3 -19.92 -17.46 2.61
CA MET A 3 -18.92 -17.65 3.68
C MET A 3 -17.47 -17.50 3.20
N TYR A 4 -17.18 -17.84 1.94
CA TYR A 4 -15.84 -17.75 1.34
C TYR A 4 -15.34 -16.32 1.10
N GLU A 5 -16.24 -15.33 0.99
CA GLU A 5 -15.84 -13.91 0.91
C GLU A 5 -15.31 -13.39 2.25
N MET A 6 -15.78 -13.93 3.38
CA MET A 6 -15.31 -13.50 4.71
C MET A 6 -13.93 -14.04 5.07
N GLU A 7 -13.57 -15.24 4.61
CA GLU A 7 -12.24 -15.82 4.86
C GLU A 7 -11.11 -15.04 4.16
N ASN A 8 -11.43 -14.39 3.05
CA ASN A 8 -10.47 -13.62 2.25
C ASN A 8 -10.63 -12.10 2.44
N LEU A 9 -11.48 -11.67 3.36
CA LEU A 9 -11.67 -10.25 3.63
C LEU A 9 -10.37 -9.69 4.22
N TRP A 10 -9.80 -8.72 3.50
CA TRP A 10 -8.59 -8.03 3.90
C TRP A 10 -8.92 -6.56 4.18
N THR A 11 -8.59 -6.11 5.38
CA THR A 11 -8.63 -4.69 5.75
C THR A 11 -7.31 -4.25 6.36
N LEU A 12 -6.90 -3.02 6.05
CA LEU A 12 -5.73 -2.36 6.62
C LEU A 12 -6.10 -0.89 6.87
N ARG A 13 -5.86 -0.42 8.09
CA ARG A 13 -5.96 0.97 8.51
C ARG A 13 -4.66 1.35 9.20
N GLY A 14 -4.09 2.49 8.80
CA GLY A 14 -2.85 2.98 9.38
C GLY A 14 -2.19 4.03 8.49
N VAL A 15 -0.87 4.14 8.62
CA VAL A 15 -0.08 5.14 7.91
C VAL A 15 0.81 4.45 6.89
N GLU A 16 0.80 4.97 5.66
CA GLU A 16 1.69 4.61 4.59
C GLU A 16 2.66 5.76 4.30
N TYR A 17 3.93 5.43 4.14
CA TYR A 17 4.98 6.35 3.73
C TYR A 17 5.45 5.94 2.34
N ALA A 18 5.24 6.83 1.37
CA ALA A 18 5.69 6.62 0.01
C ALA A 18 6.70 7.70 -0.40
N ASN A 19 7.77 7.29 -1.04
CA ASN A 19 8.70 8.20 -1.70
C ASN A 19 9.14 7.65 -3.05
N CYS A 20 9.34 8.54 -4.02
CA CYS A 20 9.74 8.20 -5.37
C CYS A 20 10.87 9.11 -5.84
N ASN A 21 11.67 8.64 -6.80
CA ASN A 21 12.73 9.44 -7.41
C ASN A 21 12.22 10.56 -8.33
N CYS A 22 10.91 10.63 -8.61
CA CYS A 22 10.36 11.57 -9.59
C CYS A 22 9.99 12.93 -8.96
N ASN A 23 9.67 13.90 -9.83
CA ASN A 23 9.09 15.19 -9.43
C ASN A 23 7.85 15.03 -8.56
N TYR A 24 7.50 16.10 -7.84
CA TYR A 24 6.30 16.16 -7.00
C TYR A 24 5.05 15.68 -7.76
N GLY A 25 4.22 14.90 -7.06
CA GLY A 25 3.05 14.23 -7.63
C GLY A 25 3.35 12.90 -8.32
N CYS A 26 4.60 12.41 -8.30
CA CYS A 26 5.04 11.13 -8.90
C CYS A 26 4.38 10.88 -10.28
N PRO A 27 4.70 11.71 -11.31
CA PRO A 27 4.04 11.67 -12.62
C PRO A 27 4.00 10.28 -13.27
N CYS A 28 5.02 9.44 -13.03
CA CYS A 28 5.06 8.07 -13.56
C CYS A 28 3.92 7.17 -13.06
N GLN A 29 3.31 7.44 -11.91
CA GLN A 29 2.14 6.69 -11.43
C GLN A 29 0.86 7.09 -12.18
N PHE A 30 0.85 8.26 -12.82
CA PHE A 30 -0.32 8.83 -13.49
C PHE A 30 -0.10 8.90 -15.01
N ASN A 31 0.60 7.91 -15.57
CA ASN A 31 0.88 7.75 -17.01
C ASN A 31 1.60 8.94 -17.67
N SER A 32 2.23 9.81 -16.89
CA SER A 32 3.09 10.86 -17.42
C SER A 32 4.54 10.39 -17.52
N PRO A 33 5.38 11.04 -18.35
CA PRO A 33 6.79 10.68 -18.47
C PRO A 33 7.51 10.66 -17.11
N THR A 34 8.49 9.77 -16.99
CA THR A 34 9.38 9.72 -15.83
C THR A 34 10.27 10.96 -15.78
N THR A 35 10.66 11.39 -14.58
CA THR A 35 11.55 12.56 -14.44
C THR A 35 12.99 12.25 -14.84
N HIS A 36 13.47 11.03 -14.58
CA HIS A 36 14.87 10.63 -14.78
C HIS A 36 15.07 9.49 -15.78
N GLY A 37 14.06 9.17 -16.60
CA GLY A 37 14.11 8.05 -17.53
C GLY A 37 13.75 6.69 -16.91
N ASN A 38 13.63 6.62 -15.57
CA ASN A 38 13.17 5.46 -14.82
C ASN A 38 12.24 5.88 -13.66
N CYS A 39 11.37 4.97 -13.22
CA CYS A 39 10.47 5.15 -12.08
C CYS A 39 10.90 4.18 -10.97
N GLN A 40 11.35 4.73 -9.84
CA GLN A 40 11.77 3.96 -8.66
C GLN A 40 11.09 4.54 -7.43
N GLY A 41 10.42 3.68 -6.67
CA GLY A 41 9.71 4.06 -5.46
C GLY A 41 10.00 3.08 -4.34
N VAL A 42 9.90 3.59 -3.11
CA VAL A 42 9.85 2.81 -1.89
C VAL A 42 8.57 3.16 -1.16
N LEU A 43 7.93 2.14 -0.62
CA LEU A 43 6.77 2.26 0.22
C LEU A 43 7.05 1.49 1.51
N SER A 44 6.58 2.03 2.62
CA SER A 44 6.53 1.32 3.89
C SER A 44 5.27 1.72 4.64
N GLY A 45 4.84 0.91 5.60
CA GLY A 45 3.66 1.24 6.38
C GLY A 45 3.65 0.63 7.77
N HIS A 46 2.81 1.22 8.61
CA HIS A 46 2.46 0.69 9.92
C HIS A 46 0.96 0.42 9.96
N ILE A 47 0.58 -0.82 10.31
CA ILE A 47 -0.81 -1.24 10.41
C ILE A 47 -1.29 -0.94 11.83
N GLU A 48 -2.16 0.06 11.99
CA GLU A 48 -2.80 0.37 13.28
C GLU A 48 -3.89 -0.66 13.60
N GLU A 49 -4.72 -0.97 12.60
CA GLU A 49 -5.78 -1.98 12.68
C GLU A 49 -5.88 -2.72 11.34
N GLY A 50 -5.92 -4.04 11.36
CA GLY A 50 -6.11 -4.82 10.14
C GLY A 50 -6.21 -6.32 10.37
N HIS A 51 -6.83 -7.00 9.41
CA HIS A 51 -6.92 -8.45 9.42
C HIS A 51 -6.95 -9.01 8.00
N PHE A 52 -6.51 -10.26 7.88
CA PHE A 52 -6.74 -11.11 6.71
C PHE A 52 -7.53 -12.34 7.16
N GLY A 53 -8.83 -12.36 6.87
CA GLY A 53 -9.74 -13.34 7.47
C GLY A 53 -9.68 -13.28 9.00
N ASN A 54 -9.26 -14.35 9.64
CA ASN A 54 -9.10 -14.44 11.11
C ASN A 54 -7.67 -14.11 11.61
N ILE A 55 -6.76 -13.72 10.72
CA ILE A 55 -5.37 -13.40 11.08
C ILE A 55 -5.27 -11.90 11.39
N GLN A 56 -4.92 -11.54 12.63
CA GLN A 56 -4.66 -10.16 13.02
C GLN A 56 -3.34 -9.66 12.43
N LEU A 57 -3.38 -8.42 11.92
CA LEU A 57 -2.22 -7.73 11.33
C LEU A 57 -1.83 -6.47 12.13
N ASP A 58 -2.53 -6.18 13.23
CA ASP A 58 -2.30 -5.02 14.09
C ASP A 58 -0.83 -4.93 14.55
N GLY A 59 -0.24 -3.75 14.44
CA GLY A 59 1.12 -3.44 14.87
C GLY A 59 2.23 -3.92 13.93
N LEU A 60 1.91 -4.60 12.83
CA LEU A 60 2.90 -5.01 11.84
C LEU A 60 3.41 -3.84 11.01
N ASN A 61 4.66 -3.95 10.57
CA ASN A 61 5.29 -3.04 9.62
C ASN A 61 5.62 -3.78 8.32
N TRP A 62 5.46 -3.10 7.20
CA TRP A 62 5.79 -3.61 5.87
C TRP A 62 6.62 -2.60 5.07
#